data_AF-A0A396RNY2-F1
#
_entry.id   AF-A0A396RNY2-F1
#
_cell.length_a   1.000
_cell.length_b   1.000
_cell.length_c   1.000
_cell.angle_alpha   90.00
_cell.angle_beta   90.00
_cell.angle_gamma   90.00
#
_symmetry.space_group_name_H-M   'P 1'
#
loop_
_entity.id
_entity.type
_entity.pdbx_description
1 polymer ?
#
loop_
_entity_poly.entity_id
_entity_poly.type
_entity_poly.pdbx_seq_one_letter_code
_entity_poly.pdbx_strand_id
1 'polypeptide(L)'
;MNIFGELSWDVLLDLFVAHKTGTNIAVSSACISSGSPTTTELHHIDALQDRGLVERRSDPDDLRRIWLSITARGRDLMLKCLAKP
;
A
#
# COMPACT_ATOMS: atom_id res chain seq x y z
N MET A 1 -11.86 14.98 -7.25
CA MET A 1 -10.72 14.13 -7.66
C MET A 1 -10.86 12.83 -6.88
N ASN A 2 -11.58 11.83 -7.42
CA ASN A 2 -11.67 10.52 -6.79
C ASN A 2 -10.38 9.77 -7.15
N ILE A 3 -9.30 10.09 -6.43
CA ILE A 3 -7.94 9.88 -6.93
C ILE A 3 -7.60 8.38 -7.01
N PHE A 4 -8.23 7.60 -6.14
CA PHE A 4 -8.11 6.16 -6.01
C PHE A 4 -9.41 5.73 -5.31
N GLY A 5 -10.19 4.79 -5.83
CA GLY A 5 -11.41 4.35 -5.13
C GLY A 5 -11.11 3.96 -3.68
N GLU A 6 -12.11 3.99 -2.80
CA GLU A 6 -11.95 3.87 -1.33
C GLU A 6 -10.89 2.82 -0.92
N LEU A 7 -10.94 1.62 -1.53
CA LEU A 7 -9.99 0.52 -1.28
C LEU A 7 -8.50 0.83 -1.53
N SER A 8 -8.17 1.61 -2.56
CA SER A 8 -6.78 1.98 -2.85
C SER A 8 -6.23 3.02 -1.89
N TRP A 9 -7.11 3.85 -1.34
CA TRP A 9 -6.75 4.81 -0.29
C TRP A 9 -6.47 4.09 1.02
N ASP A 10 -7.29 3.10 1.38
CA ASP A 10 -7.11 2.30 2.60
C ASP A 10 -5.76 1.55 2.59
N VAL A 11 -5.40 0.90 1.49
CA VAL A 11 -4.09 0.22 1.37
C VAL A 11 -2.93 1.20 1.51
N LEU A 12 -3.03 2.39 0.92
CA LEU A 12 -1.98 3.40 1.00
C LEU A 12 -1.88 3.98 2.43
N LEU A 13 -3.01 4.12 3.13
CA LEU A 13 -3.07 4.55 4.52
C LEU A 13 -2.44 3.52 5.46
N ASP A 14 -2.78 2.24 5.31
CA ASP A 14 -2.18 1.14 6.08
C ASP A 14 -0.66 1.10 5.92
N LEU A 15 -0.16 1.24 4.68
CA LEU A 15 1.28 1.29 4.40
C LEU A 15 1.93 2.56 4.96
N PHE A 16 1.23 3.69 4.99
CA PHE A 16 1.72 4.92 5.62
C PHE A 16 1.86 4.76 7.14
N VAL A 17 0.87 4.15 7.79
CA VAL A 17 0.91 3.86 9.24
C VAL A 17 2.03 2.88 9.54
N ALA A 18 2.13 1.77 8.79
CA ALA A 18 3.18 0.77 8.98
C ALA A 18 4.58 1.37 8.82
N HIS A 19 4.77 2.23 7.82
CA HIS A 19 6.01 2.98 7.65
C HIS A 19 6.35 3.84 8.86
N LYS A 20 5.37 4.53 9.47
CA LYS A 20 5.57 5.33 10.68
C LYS A 20 5.89 4.48 11.91
N THR A 21 5.42 3.24 11.97
CA THR A 21 5.74 2.28 13.03
C THR A 21 7.00 1.44 12.75
N GLY A 22 7.67 1.66 11.61
CA GLY A 22 8.86 0.89 11.22
C GLY A 22 8.56 -0.56 10.83
N THR A 23 7.31 -0.86 10.48
CA THR A 23 6.84 -2.20 10.09
C THR A 23 6.62 -2.26 8.57
N ASN A 24 6.89 -3.43 8.00
CA ASN A 24 6.53 -3.74 6.61
C ASN A 24 5.27 -4.60 6.61
N ILE A 25 4.40 -4.41 5.63
CA ILE A 25 3.19 -5.23 5.47
C ILE A 25 3.45 -6.25 4.37
N ALA A 26 3.18 -7.53 4.61
CA ALA A 26 3.21 -8.53 3.55
C ALA A 26 2.01 -8.33 2.62
N VAL A 27 2.18 -8.52 1.30
CA VAL A 27 1.07 -8.42 0.32
C VAL A 27 -0.13 -9.25 0.75
N SER A 28 0.11 -10.47 1.24
CA SER A 28 -0.94 -11.36 1.76
C SER A 28 -1.68 -10.80 2.97
N SER A 29 -0.99 -10.07 3.86
CA SER A 29 -1.60 -9.43 5.02
C SER A 29 -2.45 -8.23 4.62
N ALA A 30 -2.00 -7.42 3.65
CA ALA A 30 -2.82 -6.37 3.06
C ALA A 30 -4.12 -6.97 2.52
N CYS A 31 -3.99 -8.04 1.71
CA CYS A 31 -5.09 -8.81 1.12
C CYS A 31 -6.15 -9.34 2.09
N ILE A 32 -5.82 -9.51 3.37
CA ILE A 32 -6.73 -10.00 4.39
C ILE A 32 -7.43 -8.84 5.12
N SER A 33 -6.76 -7.70 5.24
CA SER A 33 -7.21 -6.53 6.01
C SER A 33 -8.39 -5.81 5.34
N SER A 34 -8.44 -5.80 4.00
CA SER A 34 -9.37 -4.97 3.24
C SER A 34 -10.80 -5.51 3.10
N GLY A 35 -11.04 -6.78 3.47
CA GLY A 35 -12.34 -7.45 3.27
C GLY A 35 -12.77 -7.63 1.80
N SER A 36 -11.91 -7.27 0.83
CA SER A 36 -12.18 -7.37 -0.61
C SER A 36 -11.71 -8.70 -1.21
N PRO A 37 -12.20 -9.09 -2.41
CA PRO A 37 -11.64 -10.23 -3.13
C PRO A 37 -10.14 -10.04 -3.37
N THR A 38 -9.34 -11.08 -3.10
CA THR A 38 -7.86 -11.03 -3.21
C THR A 38 -7.37 -10.53 -4.57
N THR A 39 -8.08 -10.83 -5.66
CA THR A 39 -7.75 -10.38 -7.02
C THR A 39 -7.94 -8.88 -7.21
N THR A 40 -8.97 -8.29 -6.60
CA THR A 40 -9.25 -6.85 -6.62
C THR A 40 -8.14 -6.08 -5.93
N GLU A 41 -7.66 -6.59 -4.80
CA GLU A 41 -6.62 -5.92 -4.04
C GLU A 41 -5.25 -5.96 -4.70
N LEU A 42 -4.89 -7.09 -5.33
CA LEU A 42 -3.67 -7.16 -6.13
C LEU A 42 -3.67 -6.12 -7.26
N HIS A 43 -4.81 -5.94 -7.95
CA HIS A 43 -4.95 -4.92 -8.98
C HIS A 43 -4.78 -3.50 -8.42
N HIS A 44 -5.27 -3.23 -7.21
CA HIS A 44 -5.05 -1.93 -6.55
C HIS A 44 -3.59 -1.70 -6.19
N ILE A 45 -2.91 -2.71 -5.66
CA ILE A 45 -1.48 -2.62 -5.34
C ILE A 45 -0.66 -2.44 -6.63
N ASP A 46 -1.02 -3.12 -7.72
CA ASP A 46 -0.41 -2.91 -9.04
C ASP A 46 -0.59 -1.48 -9.51
N ALA A 47 -1.81 -0.94 -9.46
CA ALA A 47 -2.09 0.44 -9.83
C ALA A 47 -1.32 1.46 -8.96
N LEU A 48 -1.13 1.18 -7.67
CA LEU A 48 -0.31 2.02 -6.78
C LEU A 48 1.18 1.92 -7.12
N GLN A 49 1.66 0.72 -7.49
CA GLN A 49 3.06 0.49 -7.88
C GLN A 49 3.36 1.18 -9.22
N ASP A 50 2.48 1.07 -10.21
CA ASP A 50 2.61 1.72 -11.52
C ASP A 50 2.67 3.25 -11.39
N ARG A 51 2.01 3.81 -10.37
CA ARG A 51 2.05 5.24 -10.04
C ARG A 51 3.26 5.63 -9.19
N GLY A 52 4.09 4.67 -8.80
CA GLY A 52 5.29 4.86 -7.97
C GLY A 52 4.96 5.27 -6.53
N LEU A 53 3.80 4.91 -6.00
CA LEU A 53 3.36 5.24 -4.64
C LEU A 53 3.72 4.16 -3.63
N VAL A 54 3.82 2.90 -4.08
CA VAL A 54 4.25 1.75 -3.29
C VAL A 54 5.33 0.99 -4.03
N GLU A 55 6.14 0.23 -3.30
CA GLU A 55 7.15 -0.66 -3.85
C GLU A 55 7.01 -2.06 -3.22
N ARG A 56 7.38 -3.07 -4.01
CA ARG A 56 7.41 -4.48 -3.58
C ARG A 56 8.84 -4.93 -3.41
N ARG A 57 9.12 -5.62 -2.32
CA ARG A 57 10.42 -6.25 -2.05
C ARG A 57 10.22 -7.71 -1.71
N SER A 58 10.86 -8.59 -2.47
CA SER A 58 10.91 -10.02 -2.12
C SER A 58 11.67 -10.21 -0.81
N ASP A 59 11.16 -11.09 0.04
CA ASP A 59 11.89 -11.51 1.24
C ASP A 59 13.04 -12.46 0.83
N PRO A 60 14.31 -12.16 1.15
CA PRO A 60 15.42 -13.05 0.83
C PRO A 60 15.34 -14.40 1.55
N ASP A 61 14.64 -14.47 2.68
CA ASP A 61 14.50 -15.70 3.48
C ASP A 61 13.25 -16.51 3.11
N ASP A 62 12.26 -15.90 2.45
CA ASP A 62 11.02 -16.54 2.00
C ASP A 62 10.54 -16.00 0.64
N LEU A 63 10.84 -16.72 -0.44
CA LEU A 63 10.44 -16.34 -1.81
C LEU A 63 8.92 -16.26 -2.04
N ARG A 64 8.10 -16.80 -1.11
CA ARG A 64 6.64 -16.69 -1.17
C ARG A 64 6.15 -15.39 -0.55
N ARG A 65 7.01 -14.68 0.19
CA ARG A 65 6.67 -13.44 0.87
C ARG A 65 7.16 -12.24 0.06
N ILE A 66 6.22 -11.34 -0.18
CA ILE A 66 6.48 -10.05 -0.79
C ILE A 66 6.10 -8.99 0.25
N TRP A 67 7.09 -8.18 0.62
CA TRP A 67 6.91 -7.01 1.46
C TRP A 67 6.46 -5.82 0.63
N LEU A 68 5.50 -5.06 1.16
CA LEU A 68 5.08 -3.78 0.63
C LEU A 68 5.60 -2.66 1.52
N SER A 69 6.11 -1.61 0.88
CA SER A 69 6.45 -0.35 1.53
C SER A 69 5.92 0.83 0.73
N ILE A 70 5.57 1.91 1.44
CA ILE A 70 5.21 3.18 0.82
C ILE A 70 6.47 3.92 0.37
N THR A 71 6.46 4.42 -0.88
CA THR A 71 7.57 5.22 -1.41
C THR A 71 7.57 6.63 -0.82
N ALA A 72 8.65 7.38 -1.00
CA ALA A 72 8.69 8.80 -0.65
C ALA A 72 7.54 9.60 -1.30
N ARG A 73 7.25 9.32 -2.58
CA ARG A 73 6.16 9.95 -3.32
C ARG A 73 4.79 9.60 -2.73
N GLY A 74 4.57 8.33 -2.36
CA GLY A 74 3.36 7.89 -1.68
C GLY A 74 3.14 8.65 -0.36
N ARG A 75 4.20 8.81 0.44
CA ARG A 75 4.15 9.56 1.70
C ARG A 75 3.81 11.03 1.49
N ASP A 76 4.43 11.69 0.54
CA ASP A 76 4.16 13.10 0.24
C ASP A 76 2.71 13.31 -0.19
N LEU A 77 2.15 12.37 -0.95
CA LEU A 77 0.75 12.40 -1.35
C LEU A 77 -0.17 12.22 -0.14
N MET A 78 0.11 11.25 0.74
CA MET A 78 -0.64 11.04 1.97
C MET A 78 -0.62 12.27 2.87
N LEU A 79 0.54 12.89 3.06
CA LEU A 79 0.67 14.12 3.84
C LEU A 79 -0.17 15.26 3.26
N LYS A 80 -0.19 15.43 1.93
CA LYS A 80 -1.03 16.44 1.26
C LYS A 80 -2.53 16.18 1.41
N CYS A 81 -2.94 14.92 1.36
CA CYS A 81 -4.34 14.54 1.52
C CYS A 81 -4.81 14.70 2.98
N LEU A 82 -3.99 14.31 3.96
CA LEU A 82 -4.29 14.44 5.39
C LEU A 82 -4.22 15.88 5.89
N ALA A 83 -3.45 16.75 5.23
CA ALA A 83 -3.33 18.17 5.58
C ALA A 83 -4.50 19.04 5.07
N LYS A 84 -5.46 18.46 4.35
CA LYS A 84 -6.60 19.20 3.81
C LYS A 84 -7.80 19.11 4.77
N PRO A 85 -8.30 20.24 5.31
CA PRO A 85 -9.45 20.27 6.21
C PRO A 85 -10.76 19.95 5.49
#